data_AF-A0AAU8XQB3-F1
#
_entry.id   AF-A0AAU8XQB3-F1
#
_cell.length_a   1.000
_cell.length_b   1.000
_cell.length_c   1.000
_cell.angle_alpha   90.00
_cell.angle_beta   90.00
_cell.angle_gamma   90.00
#
_symmetry.space_group_name_H-M   'P 1'
#
loop_
_entity.id
_entity.type
_entity.pdbx_description
1 polymer ?
#
loop_
_entity_poly.entity_id
_entity_poly.type
_entity_poly.pdbx_seq_one_letter_code
_entity_poly.pdbx_strand_id
1 'polypeptide(L)'
;MASAILSNDVGAYVLKAISVGEIKTLQELLMEGKAQKGQLFIYSGRLTGKGFGANNKAPGLEMYTTLTSPFENVKLSLAFSKSGLVNDTAYTRLSGVTTPFVFAYIAEAEDGAIRAIPIVIGDLVDSDISIPSLLSFGISLLPEEVEQFSAIDRTWTPSKTKFELMRTIPEKCVKELICALLQQEPQHDWGGEESDIFTSGLLVGGKRMTGAFLLKGPAKFRPMKPTDLGKNGDQIYRLFNIPADVYVIQHCHSIEPSVRAMAEAFAIRRNLTAPCRLLFLDGRDTARLLKAHGLWPEQ
;
A
#
# COMPACT_ATOMS: atom_id res chain seq x y z
N MET A 1 -22.44 -26.62 3.69
CA MET A 1 -21.10 -26.03 3.92
C MET A 1 -21.30 -24.54 4.08
N ALA A 2 -21.37 -24.05 5.32
CA ALA A 2 -21.53 -22.63 5.59
C ALA A 2 -20.13 -22.03 5.73
N SER A 3 -19.70 -21.28 4.71
CA SER A 3 -18.57 -20.37 4.85
C SER A 3 -18.97 -19.35 5.90
N ALA A 4 -18.33 -19.34 7.06
CA ALA A 4 -18.48 -18.21 7.97
C ALA A 4 -17.55 -17.10 7.47
N ILE A 5 -18.05 -16.45 6.41
CA ILE A 5 -17.99 -15.01 6.23
C ILE A 5 -18.55 -14.45 7.54
N LEU A 6 -17.83 -13.54 8.22
CA LEU A 6 -18.47 -12.64 9.18
C LEU A 6 -19.73 -12.16 8.50
N SER A 7 -20.93 -12.47 9.03
CA SER A 7 -22.16 -12.22 8.27
C SER A 7 -22.10 -10.82 7.65
N ASN A 8 -22.45 -10.71 6.38
CA ASN A 8 -22.27 -9.48 5.60
C ASN A 8 -22.77 -8.23 6.34
N ASP A 9 -23.79 -8.40 7.20
CA ASP A 9 -24.33 -7.36 8.08
C ASP A 9 -23.35 -6.87 9.17
N VAL A 10 -22.64 -7.80 9.85
CA VAL A 10 -21.60 -7.45 10.84
C VAL A 10 -20.38 -6.86 10.13
N GLY A 11 -20.01 -7.42 8.96
CA GLY A 11 -18.95 -6.87 8.12
C GLY A 11 -19.22 -5.42 7.71
N ALA A 12 -20.41 -5.14 7.19
CA ALA A 12 -20.83 -3.79 6.79
C ALA A 12 -20.85 -2.81 7.97
N TYR A 13 -21.35 -3.23 9.14
CA TYR A 13 -21.33 -2.39 10.34
C TYR A 13 -19.91 -2.08 10.81
N VAL A 14 -19.01 -3.08 10.81
CA VAL A 14 -17.61 -2.90 11.18
C VAL A 14 -16.91 -1.97 10.20
N LEU A 15 -17.07 -2.16 8.89
CA LEU A 15 -16.50 -1.28 7.88
C LEU A 15 -17.04 0.15 8.00
N LYS A 16 -18.34 0.31 8.25
CA LYS A 16 -18.93 1.61 8.53
C LYS A 16 -18.37 2.25 9.79
N ALA A 17 -18.20 1.50 10.88
CA ALA A 17 -17.60 2.00 12.12
C ALA A 17 -16.14 2.42 11.93
N ILE A 18 -15.37 1.66 11.15
CA ILE A 18 -13.98 1.98 10.78
C ILE A 18 -13.93 3.27 9.96
N SER A 19 -14.81 3.39 8.96
CA SER A 19 -14.92 4.54 8.06
C SER A 19 -15.35 5.81 8.80
N VAL A 20 -16.44 5.75 9.57
CA VAL A 20 -16.98 6.87 10.37
C VAL A 20 -16.04 7.27 11.51
N GLY A 21 -15.38 6.30 12.14
CA GLY A 21 -14.42 6.55 13.21
C GLY A 21 -13.07 7.06 12.72
N GLU A 22 -12.88 7.22 11.41
CA GLU A 22 -11.61 7.59 10.77
C GLU A 22 -10.42 6.75 11.26
N ILE A 23 -10.68 5.46 11.51
CA ILE A 23 -9.71 4.57 12.14
C ILE A 23 -8.47 4.44 11.24
N LYS A 24 -7.31 4.68 11.83
CA LYS A 24 -6.02 4.69 11.13
C LYS A 24 -5.42 3.30 11.05
N THR A 25 -4.56 3.10 10.05
CA THR A 25 -3.68 1.94 10.01
C THR A 25 -2.71 1.98 11.18
N LEU A 26 -2.21 0.81 11.61
CA LEU A 26 -1.16 0.76 12.62
C LEU A 26 0.08 1.57 12.21
N GLN A 27 0.44 1.49 10.92
CA GLN A 27 1.56 2.21 10.34
C GLN A 27 1.38 3.72 10.50
N GLU A 28 0.21 4.28 10.16
CA GLU A 28 -0.07 5.71 10.37
C GLU A 28 0.02 6.12 11.84
N LEU A 29 -0.51 5.31 12.76
CA LEU A 29 -0.41 5.60 14.20
C LEU A 29 1.04 5.65 14.66
N LEU A 30 1.88 4.77 14.15
CA LEU A 30 3.31 4.76 14.47
C LEU A 30 4.03 5.97 13.86
N MET A 31 3.71 6.33 12.62
CA MET A 31 4.27 7.51 11.96
C MET A 31 3.91 8.81 12.69
N GLU A 32 2.69 8.90 13.21
CA GLU A 32 2.22 10.05 13.98
C GLU A 32 2.67 10.05 15.44
N GLY A 33 3.35 9.00 15.92
CA GLY A 33 3.71 8.85 17.33
C GLY A 33 2.49 8.70 18.26
N LYS A 34 1.37 8.19 17.73
CA LYS A 34 0.09 8.04 18.43
C LYS A 34 -0.28 6.58 18.72
N ALA A 35 0.65 5.64 18.54
CA ALA A 35 0.40 4.24 18.90
C ALA A 35 0.44 4.06 20.43
N GLN A 36 -0.70 4.16 21.10
CA GLN A 36 -0.83 4.07 22.56
C GLN A 36 -1.98 3.16 22.99
N LYS A 37 -1.97 2.74 24.26
CA LYS A 37 -3.01 1.89 24.86
C LYS A 37 -4.41 2.48 24.66
N GLY A 38 -5.35 1.62 24.28
CA GLY A 38 -6.75 1.94 24.01
C GLY A 38 -7.03 2.40 22.58
N GLN A 39 -5.99 2.66 21.77
CA GLN A 39 -6.20 3.17 20.43
C GLN A 39 -6.66 2.07 19.46
N LEU A 40 -7.74 2.35 18.73
CA LEU A 40 -8.24 1.50 17.66
C LEU A 40 -7.37 1.67 16.42
N PHE A 41 -7.15 0.57 15.70
CA PHE A 41 -6.42 0.56 14.44
C PHE A 41 -6.88 -0.55 13.51
N ILE A 42 -6.59 -0.35 12.23
CA ILE A 42 -6.66 -1.40 11.22
C ILE A 42 -5.26 -1.85 10.80
N TYR A 43 -5.13 -3.10 10.40
CA TYR A 43 -3.88 -3.63 9.87
C TYR A 43 -4.19 -4.63 8.76
N SER A 44 -3.52 -4.46 7.62
CA SER A 44 -3.49 -5.44 6.54
C SER A 44 -2.04 -5.70 6.20
N GLY A 45 -1.63 -6.95 6.33
CA GLY A 45 -0.23 -7.32 6.15
C GLY A 45 0.04 -8.74 6.63
N ARG A 46 1.27 -9.17 6.43
CA ARG A 46 1.70 -10.53 6.73
C ARG A 46 1.69 -10.79 8.24
N LEU A 47 0.98 -11.83 8.66
CA LEU A 47 0.93 -12.34 10.02
C LEU A 47 1.25 -13.83 10.06
N THR A 48 1.85 -14.28 11.16
CA THR A 48 2.13 -15.69 11.43
C THR A 48 1.29 -16.15 12.61
N GLY A 49 0.48 -17.19 12.41
CA GLY A 49 -0.33 -17.82 13.44
C GLY A 49 0.48 -18.77 14.31
N LYS A 50 0.32 -18.66 15.62
CA LYS A 50 0.90 -19.52 16.65
C LYS A 50 -0.20 -20.10 17.53
N GLY A 51 -0.07 -21.38 17.84
CA GLY A 51 -1.04 -22.10 18.67
C GLY A 51 -2.16 -22.81 17.89
N PHE A 52 -2.13 -22.77 16.56
CA PHE A 52 -3.08 -23.45 15.68
C PHE A 52 -2.76 -24.94 15.42
N GLY A 53 -1.82 -25.53 16.16
CA GLY A 53 -1.55 -26.97 16.09
C GLY A 53 -2.67 -27.78 16.75
N ALA A 54 -3.05 -28.92 16.15
CA ALA A 54 -4.10 -29.81 16.67
C ALA A 54 -3.85 -30.27 18.12
N ASN A 55 -2.58 -30.38 18.53
CA ASN A 55 -2.19 -30.82 19.87
C ASN A 55 -2.07 -29.67 20.88
N ASN A 56 -2.26 -28.41 20.49
CA ASN A 56 -2.16 -27.29 21.41
C ASN A 56 -3.39 -27.24 22.31
N LYS A 57 -3.22 -27.45 23.62
CA LYS A 57 -4.29 -27.36 24.63
C LYS A 57 -4.44 -25.98 25.25
N ALA A 58 -3.54 -25.03 24.97
CA ALA A 58 -3.65 -23.68 25.52
C ALA A 58 -4.95 -23.00 25.04
N PRO A 59 -5.62 -22.21 25.88
CA PRO A 59 -6.86 -21.51 25.51
C PRO A 59 -6.61 -20.31 24.59
N GLY A 60 -5.38 -19.78 24.59
CA GLY A 60 -4.98 -18.63 23.79
C GLY A 60 -4.37 -19.02 22.44
N LEU A 61 -4.63 -18.17 21.46
CA LEU A 61 -4.01 -18.12 20.15
C LEU A 61 -3.32 -16.77 19.98
N GLU A 62 -2.29 -16.75 19.13
CA GLU A 62 -1.54 -15.54 18.85
C GLU A 62 -1.30 -15.44 17.34
N MET A 63 -1.53 -14.26 16.76
CA MET A 63 -1.01 -13.91 15.45
C MET A 63 0.02 -12.81 15.63
N TYR A 64 1.19 -12.96 15.04
CA TYR A 64 2.27 -12.01 15.23
C TYR A 64 3.04 -11.74 13.95
N THR A 65 3.71 -10.60 13.92
CA THR A 65 4.64 -10.23 12.87
C THR A 65 5.63 -9.19 13.37
N THR A 66 6.77 -9.12 12.72
CA THR A 66 7.63 -7.94 12.82
C THR A 66 7.23 -7.02 11.67
N LEU A 67 6.92 -5.76 11.98
CA LEU A 67 6.47 -4.82 10.96
C LEU A 67 7.56 -4.62 9.91
N THR A 68 7.13 -4.29 8.70
CA THR A 68 8.07 -3.94 7.63
C THR A 68 8.63 -2.54 7.86
N SER A 69 9.71 -2.24 7.13
CA SER A 69 10.30 -0.91 7.07
C SER A 69 9.23 0.19 6.92
N PRO A 70 9.34 1.33 7.64
CA PRO A 70 10.46 1.75 8.50
C PRO A 70 10.39 1.25 9.96
N PHE A 71 9.51 0.29 10.25
CA PHE A 71 9.22 -0.17 11.61
C PHE A 71 9.77 -1.57 11.91
N GLU A 72 10.93 -1.95 11.36
CA GLU A 72 11.50 -3.29 11.50
C GLU A 72 11.80 -3.70 12.96
N ASN A 73 11.89 -2.72 13.86
CA ASN A 73 12.08 -2.95 15.29
C ASN A 73 10.77 -3.12 16.06
N VAL A 74 9.62 -2.99 15.40
CA VAL A 74 8.30 -3.08 16.04
C VAL A 74 7.69 -4.45 15.80
N LYS A 75 7.44 -5.19 16.88
CA LYS A 75 6.72 -6.46 16.86
C LYS A 75 5.25 -6.23 17.17
N LEU A 76 4.38 -6.59 16.24
CA LEU A 76 2.93 -6.66 16.47
C LEU A 76 2.56 -8.08 16.93
N SER A 77 1.80 -8.17 18.02
CA SER A 77 1.22 -9.42 18.51
C SER A 77 -0.27 -9.22 18.80
N LEU A 78 -1.10 -10.10 18.24
CA LEU A 78 -2.54 -10.13 18.35
C LEU A 78 -2.90 -11.37 19.16
N ALA A 79 -3.31 -11.19 20.42
CA ALA A 79 -3.67 -12.29 21.29
C ALA A 79 -5.19 -12.41 21.39
N PHE A 80 -5.71 -13.62 21.25
CA PHE A 80 -7.15 -13.90 21.35
C PHE A 80 -7.43 -15.32 21.84
N SER A 81 -8.63 -15.54 22.39
CA SER A 81 -9.06 -16.86 22.83
C SER A 81 -9.48 -17.72 21.65
N LYS A 82 -9.29 -19.05 21.74
CA LYS A 82 -9.89 -20.03 20.82
C LYS A 82 -11.41 -19.87 20.70
N SER A 83 -12.08 -19.46 21.78
CA SER A 83 -13.52 -19.20 21.76
C SER A 83 -13.92 -18.02 20.87
N GLY A 84 -12.97 -17.18 20.45
CA GLY A 84 -13.18 -16.11 19.47
C GLY A 84 -13.17 -16.61 18.02
N LEU A 85 -12.80 -17.87 17.77
CA LEU A 85 -12.91 -18.47 16.44
C LEU A 85 -14.36 -18.91 16.21
N VAL A 86 -15.03 -18.23 15.29
CA VAL A 86 -16.46 -18.45 15.00
C VAL A 86 -16.70 -19.63 14.05
N ASN A 87 -15.65 -20.24 13.49
CA ASN A 87 -15.76 -21.39 12.58
C ASN A 87 -14.46 -22.23 12.51
N ASP A 88 -14.58 -23.48 12.05
CA ASP A 88 -13.45 -24.40 11.89
C ASP A 88 -12.47 -23.97 10.78
N THR A 89 -12.96 -23.31 9.74
CA THR A 89 -12.13 -22.80 8.63
C THR A 89 -11.17 -21.70 9.06
N ALA A 90 -11.47 -20.97 10.13
CA ALA A 90 -10.62 -19.93 10.68
C ALA A 90 -9.35 -20.55 11.30
N TYR A 91 -9.46 -21.78 11.81
CA TYR A 91 -8.34 -22.52 12.38
C TYR A 91 -7.32 -22.88 11.30
N THR A 92 -7.78 -23.35 10.14
CA THR A 92 -6.90 -23.67 9.00
C THR A 92 -6.43 -22.41 8.29
N ARG A 93 -7.32 -21.42 8.10
CA ARG A 93 -7.00 -20.16 7.41
C ARG A 93 -5.97 -19.33 8.16
N LEU A 94 -6.06 -19.20 9.48
CA LEU A 94 -5.14 -18.36 10.26
C LEU A 94 -3.88 -19.11 10.70
N SER A 95 -3.79 -20.42 10.42
CA SER A 95 -2.59 -21.22 10.66
C SER A 95 -1.47 -20.86 9.68
N GLY A 96 -0.24 -20.83 10.19
CA GLY A 96 0.93 -20.51 9.37
C GLY A 96 0.99 -19.03 8.99
N VAL A 97 1.48 -18.74 7.79
CA VAL A 97 1.69 -17.36 7.30
C VAL A 97 0.51 -16.94 6.43
N THR A 98 -0.15 -15.84 6.79
CA THR A 98 -1.29 -15.28 6.03
C THR A 98 -1.25 -13.76 5.99
N THR A 99 -2.17 -13.16 5.23
CA THR A 99 -2.32 -11.69 5.08
C THR A 99 -3.77 -11.25 5.35
N PRO A 100 -4.32 -11.47 6.56
CA PRO A 100 -5.70 -11.10 6.84
C PRO A 100 -5.84 -9.59 7.05
N PHE A 101 -7.07 -9.11 6.94
CA PHE A 101 -7.48 -7.83 7.49
C PHE A 101 -7.72 -7.96 9.00
N VAL A 102 -7.27 -6.97 9.76
CA VAL A 102 -7.40 -6.91 11.21
C VAL A 102 -7.97 -5.55 11.60
N PHE A 103 -8.98 -5.56 12.47
CA PHE A 103 -9.43 -4.40 13.23
C PHE A 103 -9.28 -4.72 14.71
N ALA A 104 -8.53 -3.89 15.44
CA ALA A 104 -8.10 -4.19 16.80
C ALA A 104 -7.92 -2.91 17.61
N TYR A 105 -7.74 -3.06 18.93
CA TYR A 105 -7.23 -1.99 19.78
C TYR A 105 -5.90 -2.38 20.40
N ILE A 106 -5.05 -1.39 20.64
CA ILE A 106 -3.76 -1.55 21.32
C ILE A 106 -4.04 -1.78 22.81
N ALA A 107 -3.67 -2.95 23.32
CA ALA A 107 -3.77 -3.28 24.74
C ALA A 107 -2.54 -2.77 25.51
N GLU A 108 -1.36 -2.92 24.93
CA GLU A 108 -0.07 -2.46 25.47
C GLU A 108 0.81 -1.99 24.30
N ALA A 109 1.52 -0.88 24.50
CA ALA A 109 2.53 -0.37 23.58
C ALA A 109 3.78 -0.04 24.39
N GLU A 110 4.80 -0.86 24.23
CA GLU A 110 6.13 -0.71 24.84
C GLU A 110 7.16 -0.57 23.72
N ASP A 111 8.39 -0.12 24.04
CA ASP A 111 9.42 0.14 23.03
C ASP A 111 9.65 -1.07 22.12
N GLY A 112 9.22 -0.93 20.85
CA GLY A 112 9.35 -1.99 19.84
C GLY A 112 8.36 -3.15 19.97
N ALA A 113 7.36 -3.09 20.85
CA ALA A 113 6.37 -4.15 21.02
C ALA A 113 4.95 -3.59 21.18
N ILE A 114 4.06 -4.00 20.26
CA ILE A 114 2.64 -3.67 20.29
C ILE A 114 1.86 -4.96 20.52
N ARG A 115 1.17 -5.01 21.66
CA ARG A 115 0.18 -6.04 21.96
C ARG A 115 -1.19 -5.47 21.71
N ALA A 116 -1.96 -6.15 20.88
CA ALA A 116 -3.28 -5.74 20.50
C ALA A 116 -4.28 -6.88 20.69
N ILE A 117 -5.52 -6.49 20.96
CA ILE A 117 -6.64 -7.42 21.07
C ILE A 117 -7.51 -7.22 19.83
N PRO A 118 -7.65 -8.24 18.97
CA PRO A 118 -8.46 -8.13 17.78
C PRO A 118 -9.94 -8.06 18.14
N ILE A 119 -10.64 -7.14 17.47
CA ILE A 119 -12.10 -7.11 17.40
C ILE A 119 -12.54 -7.99 16.22
N VAL A 120 -11.84 -7.86 15.08
CA VAL A 120 -12.08 -8.64 13.86
C VAL A 120 -10.76 -9.07 13.25
N ILE A 121 -10.68 -10.33 12.82
CA ILE A 121 -9.66 -10.85 11.91
C ILE A 121 -10.38 -11.64 10.81
N GLY A 122 -10.06 -11.37 9.56
CA GLY A 122 -10.66 -12.11 8.46
C GLY A 122 -10.14 -11.68 7.10
N ASP A 123 -10.64 -12.36 6.07
CA ASP A 123 -10.49 -11.88 4.70
C ASP A 123 -11.53 -10.78 4.46
N LEU A 124 -11.11 -9.69 3.84
CA LEU A 124 -12.04 -8.66 3.38
C LEU A 124 -12.76 -9.19 2.14
N VAL A 125 -13.97 -9.72 2.31
CA VAL A 125 -14.80 -10.27 1.22
C VAL A 125 -15.92 -9.28 0.93
N ASP A 126 -15.96 -8.77 -0.29
CA ASP A 126 -17.02 -7.89 -0.79
C ASP A 126 -18.25 -8.75 -1.06
N SER A 127 -19.30 -8.58 -0.26
CA SER A 127 -20.53 -9.32 -0.40
C SER A 127 -21.60 -8.45 -1.05
N ASP A 128 -22.18 -9.00 -2.12
CA ASP A 128 -23.30 -8.51 -2.93
C ASP A 128 -22.88 -7.87 -4.26
N ILE A 129 -22.92 -8.70 -5.30
CA ILE A 129 -22.88 -8.26 -6.70
C ILE A 129 -24.11 -7.37 -6.96
N SER A 130 -23.89 -6.06 -7.13
CA SER A 130 -24.56 -5.14 -8.09
C SER A 130 -24.16 -3.65 -7.91
N ILE A 131 -22.93 -3.34 -7.47
CA ILE A 131 -22.33 -2.00 -7.55
C ILE A 131 -20.88 -2.21 -8.04
N PRO A 132 -20.33 -1.42 -8.99
CA PRO A 132 -19.00 -1.66 -9.53
C PRO A 132 -18.00 -1.70 -8.39
N SER A 133 -17.52 -2.89 -8.09
CA SER A 133 -16.65 -3.12 -6.96
C SER A 133 -15.36 -2.34 -7.19
N LEU A 134 -15.21 -1.29 -6.38
CA LEU A 134 -14.06 -0.39 -6.40
C LEU A 134 -12.79 -1.09 -5.88
N LEU A 135 -12.96 -2.31 -5.32
CA LEU A 135 -11.90 -3.27 -5.00
C LEU A 135 -11.76 -4.41 -6.04
N SER A 136 -12.76 -4.65 -6.92
CA SER A 136 -12.67 -5.62 -8.04
C SER A 136 -11.93 -5.06 -9.25
N PHE A 137 -11.91 -3.73 -9.41
CA PHE A 137 -10.77 -3.12 -10.07
C PHE A 137 -9.63 -3.24 -9.06
N GLY A 138 -8.68 -4.15 -9.31
CA GLY A 138 -7.56 -4.35 -8.40
C GLY A 138 -6.98 -3.01 -7.97
N ILE A 139 -6.64 -2.89 -6.68
CA ILE A 139 -5.96 -1.70 -6.15
C ILE A 139 -4.76 -1.37 -7.03
N SER A 140 -4.10 -2.39 -7.58
CA SER A 140 -3.04 -2.23 -8.58
C SER A 140 -3.58 -1.81 -9.94
N LEU A 141 -3.04 -0.72 -10.48
CA LEU A 141 -3.17 -0.28 -11.86
C LEU A 141 -1.83 -0.48 -12.57
N LEU A 142 -1.86 -1.03 -13.79
CA LEU A 142 -0.67 -1.21 -14.63
C LEU A 142 -0.38 0.06 -15.45
N PRO A 143 0.89 0.32 -15.83
CA PRO A 143 1.24 1.46 -16.67
C PRO A 143 0.42 1.54 -17.97
N GLU A 144 0.23 0.43 -18.67
CA GLU A 144 -0.52 0.35 -19.92
C GLU A 144 -2.02 0.67 -19.80
N GLU A 145 -2.58 0.63 -18.59
CA GLU A 145 -3.97 1.01 -18.34
C GLU A 145 -4.16 2.52 -18.25
N VAL A 146 -3.07 3.28 -18.13
CA VAL A 146 -3.04 4.75 -18.20
C VAL A 146 -2.76 5.16 -19.64
N GLU A 147 -3.68 5.90 -20.26
CA GLU A 147 -3.57 6.27 -21.68
C GLU A 147 -2.30 7.07 -21.97
N GLN A 148 -1.92 7.96 -21.06
CA GLN A 148 -0.67 8.73 -21.15
C GLN A 148 0.59 7.86 -21.19
N PHE A 149 0.54 6.62 -20.69
CA PHE A 149 1.67 5.69 -20.66
C PHE A 149 1.50 4.52 -21.65
N SER A 150 0.46 4.56 -22.48
CA SER A 150 0.13 3.48 -23.44
C SER A 150 1.20 3.20 -24.49
N ALA A 151 2.10 4.15 -24.74
CA ALA A 151 3.22 4.00 -25.68
C ALA A 151 4.35 3.07 -25.17
N ILE A 152 4.29 2.62 -23.92
CA ILE A 152 5.28 1.71 -23.33
C ILE A 152 5.30 0.36 -24.09
N ASP A 153 6.46 0.01 -24.63
CA ASP A 153 6.73 -1.34 -25.16
C ASP A 153 7.22 -2.26 -24.04
N ARG A 154 6.38 -3.20 -23.62
CA ARG A 154 6.71 -4.20 -22.57
C ARG A 154 7.65 -5.30 -23.05
N THR A 155 7.78 -5.51 -24.37
CA THR A 155 8.70 -6.51 -24.93
C THR A 155 10.14 -6.06 -24.82
N TRP A 156 10.36 -4.74 -24.84
CA TRP A 156 11.67 -4.17 -24.59
C TRP A 156 11.98 -4.07 -23.10
N THR A 157 13.20 -4.47 -22.74
CA THR A 157 13.77 -4.26 -21.40
C THR A 157 15.25 -3.95 -21.59
N PRO A 158 15.80 -2.92 -20.93
CA PRO A 158 17.23 -2.65 -21.02
C PRO A 158 18.03 -3.84 -20.45
N SER A 159 19.15 -4.16 -21.08
CA SER A 159 20.11 -5.12 -20.51
C SER A 159 20.63 -4.59 -19.17
N LYS A 160 21.22 -5.45 -18.33
CA LYS A 160 21.77 -5.02 -17.03
C LYS A 160 22.74 -3.84 -17.17
N THR A 161 23.63 -3.88 -18.17
CA THR A 161 24.59 -2.79 -18.44
C THR A 161 23.88 -1.51 -18.88
N LYS A 162 22.90 -1.61 -19.78
CA LYS A 162 22.13 -0.43 -20.22
C LYS A 162 21.24 0.14 -19.12
N PHE A 163 20.77 -0.69 -18.19
CA PHE A 163 19.97 -0.24 -17.06
C PHE A 163 20.73 0.70 -16.12
N GLU A 164 22.07 0.55 -16.01
CA GLU A 164 22.90 1.47 -15.23
C GLU A 164 22.85 2.92 -15.75
N LEU A 165 22.48 3.14 -17.01
CA LEU A 165 22.26 4.48 -17.57
C LEU A 165 21.12 5.22 -16.85
N MET A 166 20.19 4.53 -16.19
CA MET A 166 19.17 5.17 -15.35
C MET A 166 19.78 6.07 -14.27
N ARG A 167 21.02 5.82 -13.84
CA ARG A 167 21.74 6.65 -12.87
C ARG A 167 22.02 8.06 -13.37
N THR A 168 22.10 8.25 -14.69
CA THR A 168 22.40 9.56 -15.29
C THR A 168 21.15 10.38 -15.58
N ILE A 169 19.96 9.79 -15.43
CA ILE A 169 18.68 10.42 -15.75
C ILE A 169 18.17 11.17 -14.51
N PRO A 170 18.16 12.52 -14.51
CA PRO A 170 17.71 13.28 -13.35
C PRO A 170 16.22 13.07 -13.10
N GLU A 171 15.80 13.16 -11.84
CA GLU A 171 14.38 13.13 -11.45
C GLU A 171 13.57 14.17 -12.23
N LYS A 172 14.16 15.36 -12.42
CA LYS A 172 13.58 16.46 -13.21
C LYS A 172 13.22 16.05 -14.64
N CYS A 173 14.04 15.24 -15.32
CA CYS A 173 13.74 14.76 -16.67
C CYS A 173 12.49 13.87 -16.69
N VAL A 174 12.34 13.00 -15.69
CA VAL A 174 11.15 12.15 -15.53
C VAL A 174 9.92 12.98 -15.18
N LYS A 175 10.06 13.97 -14.27
CA LYS A 175 8.99 14.91 -13.90
C LYS A 175 8.50 15.70 -15.11
N GLU A 176 9.42 16.26 -15.90
CA GLU A 176 9.11 17.00 -17.13
C GLU A 176 8.41 16.12 -18.17
N LEU A 177 8.88 14.88 -18.38
CA LEU A 177 8.22 13.92 -19.27
C LEU A 177 6.78 13.64 -18.81
N ILE A 178 6.57 13.29 -17.54
CA ILE A 178 5.24 12.97 -17.03
C ILE A 178 4.32 14.19 -17.13
N CYS A 179 4.80 15.38 -16.78
CA CYS A 179 4.04 16.62 -16.93
C CYS A 179 3.66 16.89 -18.40
N ALA A 180 4.58 16.70 -19.34
CA ALA A 180 4.31 16.84 -20.77
C ALA A 180 3.22 15.85 -21.24
N LEU A 181 3.27 14.59 -20.81
CA LEU A 181 2.25 13.58 -21.11
C LEU A 181 0.87 13.93 -20.51
N LEU A 182 0.87 14.57 -19.35
CA LEU A 182 -0.33 15.07 -18.67
C LEU A 182 -0.80 16.44 -19.20
N GLN A 183 -0.08 17.04 -20.16
CA GLN A 183 -0.34 18.38 -20.70
C GLN A 183 -0.40 19.46 -19.62
N GLN A 184 0.56 19.43 -18.68
CA GLN A 184 0.69 20.43 -17.62
C GLN A 184 2.14 20.85 -17.42
N GLU A 185 2.34 21.98 -16.75
CA GLU A 185 3.66 22.46 -16.35
C GLU A 185 4.13 21.80 -15.04
N PRO A 186 5.44 21.54 -14.88
CA PRO A 186 6.01 21.08 -13.61
C PRO A 186 5.80 22.09 -12.48
N GLN A 187 5.33 21.61 -11.32
CA GLN A 187 5.21 22.41 -10.11
C GLN A 187 6.61 22.65 -9.50
N HIS A 188 6.78 23.81 -8.84
CA HIS A 188 8.05 24.21 -8.24
C HIS A 188 8.24 23.60 -6.85
N ASP A 189 9.31 22.82 -6.70
CA ASP A 189 9.66 22.09 -5.48
C ASP A 189 9.76 23.02 -4.25
N TRP A 190 8.89 22.84 -3.25
CA TRP A 190 9.04 23.45 -1.93
C TRP A 190 9.01 22.42 -0.79
N GLY A 191 9.65 22.76 0.34
CA GLY A 191 10.00 21.79 1.40
C GLY A 191 8.85 21.10 2.15
N GLY A 192 7.60 21.32 1.76
CA GLY A 192 6.39 20.72 2.33
C GLY A 192 5.53 19.94 1.34
N GLU A 193 6.00 19.67 0.12
CA GLU A 193 5.20 18.98 -0.90
C GLU A 193 4.73 17.60 -0.45
N GLU A 194 3.43 17.36 -0.66
CA GLU A 194 2.77 16.08 -0.41
C GLU A 194 2.90 15.12 -1.60
N SER A 195 3.11 15.66 -2.81
CA SER A 195 3.36 14.95 -4.06
C SER A 195 4.22 15.80 -5.00
N ASP A 196 5.00 15.16 -5.86
CA ASP A 196 5.82 15.83 -6.87
C ASP A 196 4.98 16.31 -8.08
N ILE A 197 3.87 15.61 -8.36
CA ILE A 197 2.90 15.98 -9.39
C ILE A 197 1.48 15.70 -8.86
N PHE A 198 0.62 16.71 -8.91
CA PHE A 198 -0.82 16.54 -8.78
C PHE A 198 -1.53 16.97 -10.07
N THR A 199 -2.50 16.19 -10.52
CA THR A 199 -3.22 16.43 -11.78
C THR A 199 -4.69 16.03 -11.69
N SER A 200 -5.54 16.68 -12.47
CA SER A 200 -6.91 16.23 -12.77
C SER A 200 -7.04 15.64 -14.18
N GLY A 201 -5.90 15.39 -14.85
CA GLY A 201 -5.82 15.03 -16.27
C GLY A 201 -5.49 13.59 -16.58
N LEU A 202 -5.34 12.72 -15.58
CA LEU A 202 -4.99 11.32 -15.81
C LEU A 202 -6.15 10.59 -16.50
N LEU A 203 -5.88 9.82 -17.55
CA LEU A 203 -6.91 9.07 -18.29
C LEU A 203 -6.71 7.58 -18.08
N VAL A 204 -7.73 6.91 -17.54
CA VAL A 204 -7.74 5.47 -17.28
C VAL A 204 -9.04 4.88 -17.84
N GLY A 205 -8.92 4.03 -18.85
CA GLY A 205 -10.08 3.41 -19.52
C GLY A 205 -11.10 4.43 -20.05
N GLY A 206 -10.64 5.53 -20.66
CA GLY A 206 -11.48 6.60 -21.20
C GLY A 206 -12.06 7.56 -20.16
N LYS A 207 -11.75 7.38 -18.87
CA LYS A 207 -12.24 8.24 -17.78
C LYS A 207 -11.12 9.14 -17.26
N ARG A 208 -11.44 10.43 -17.11
CA ARG A 208 -10.56 11.41 -16.47
C ARG A 208 -10.61 11.23 -14.95
N MET A 209 -9.44 11.10 -14.34
CA MET A 209 -9.22 10.82 -12.93
C MET A 209 -8.17 11.79 -12.37
N THR A 210 -8.26 12.08 -11.08
CA THR A 210 -7.21 12.80 -10.36
C THR A 210 -6.03 11.88 -10.06
N GLY A 211 -4.82 12.39 -10.22
CA GLY A 211 -3.57 11.64 -10.03
C GLY A 211 -2.63 12.38 -9.08
N ALA A 212 -2.05 11.67 -8.12
CA ALA A 212 -0.98 12.16 -7.25
C ALA A 212 0.27 11.28 -7.43
N PHE A 213 1.42 11.90 -7.69
CA PHE A 213 2.67 11.22 -8.01
C PHE A 213 3.73 11.48 -6.97
N LEU A 214 4.42 10.43 -6.58
CA LEU A 214 5.67 10.47 -5.82
C LEU A 214 6.80 9.98 -6.73
N LEU A 215 7.73 10.86 -7.08
CA LEU A 215 8.87 10.60 -7.95
C LEU A 215 10.14 10.49 -7.13
N LYS A 216 11.02 9.56 -7.50
CA LYS A 216 12.34 9.40 -6.88
C LYS A 216 13.43 9.07 -7.90
N GLY A 217 14.30 10.03 -8.10
CA GLY A 217 15.45 9.95 -9.00
C GLY A 217 16.66 9.23 -8.40
N PRO A 218 17.81 9.32 -9.08
CA PRO A 218 18.97 8.45 -8.87
C PRO A 218 19.92 8.88 -7.75
N ALA A 219 19.54 9.86 -6.91
CA ALA A 219 20.38 10.36 -5.82
C ALA A 219 20.95 9.22 -4.94
N LYS A 220 20.16 8.15 -4.77
CA LYS A 220 20.63 6.84 -4.30
C LYS A 220 20.17 5.77 -5.30
N PHE A 221 20.96 5.51 -6.34
CA PHE A 221 20.64 4.49 -7.34
C PHE A 221 20.76 3.07 -6.78
N ARG A 222 19.70 2.60 -6.12
CA ARG A 222 19.55 1.30 -5.47
C ARG A 222 18.06 0.99 -5.31
N PRO A 223 17.65 -0.25 -4.99
CA PRO A 223 16.25 -0.53 -4.68
C PRO A 223 15.68 0.43 -3.63
N MET A 224 14.51 1.01 -3.92
CA MET A 224 13.85 1.98 -3.03
C MET A 224 13.33 1.28 -1.78
N LYS A 225 13.76 1.78 -0.63
CA LYS A 225 13.28 1.37 0.70
C LYS A 225 12.35 2.44 1.26
N PRO A 226 11.50 2.13 2.25
CA PRO A 226 10.69 3.15 2.93
C PRO A 226 11.54 4.28 3.54
N THR A 227 12.76 4.00 3.98
CA THR A 227 13.72 5.02 4.48
C THR A 227 14.26 5.96 3.41
N ASP A 228 14.05 5.69 2.11
CA ASP A 228 14.35 6.61 1.02
C ASP A 228 13.20 7.60 0.74
N LEU A 229 12.04 7.39 1.37
CA LEU A 229 10.82 8.16 1.20
C LEU A 229 10.59 9.14 2.37
N GLY A 230 11.62 9.94 2.66
CA GLY A 230 11.66 10.87 3.78
C GLY A 230 12.37 10.30 5.02
N LYS A 231 12.77 11.17 5.94
CA LYS A 231 13.55 10.80 7.14
C LYS A 231 12.83 9.76 8.00
N ASN A 232 11.49 9.74 7.95
CA ASN A 232 10.62 8.82 8.69
C ASN A 232 9.78 7.91 7.76
N GLY A 233 10.10 7.84 6.46
CA GLY A 233 9.24 7.14 5.48
C GLY A 233 7.87 7.79 5.27
N ASP A 234 7.77 9.08 5.56
CA ASP A 234 6.53 9.84 5.63
C ASP A 234 6.00 10.36 4.30
N GLN A 235 6.77 10.26 3.22
CA GLN A 235 6.29 10.73 1.91
C GLN A 235 5.13 9.91 1.35
N ILE A 236 5.08 8.58 1.58
CA ILE A 236 3.90 7.79 1.16
C ILE A 236 2.68 8.23 1.98
N TYR A 237 2.83 8.45 3.28
CA TYR A 237 1.73 8.92 4.12
C TYR A 237 1.19 10.27 3.64
N ARG A 238 2.09 11.24 3.37
CA ARG A 238 1.71 12.55 2.82
C ARG A 238 1.02 12.42 1.46
N LEU A 239 1.53 11.56 0.59
CA LEU A 239 0.93 11.28 -0.72
C LEU A 239 -0.54 10.87 -0.57
N PHE A 240 -0.87 9.96 0.36
CA PHE A 240 -2.25 9.49 0.58
C PHE A 240 -3.17 10.49 1.31
N ASN A 241 -2.63 11.57 1.88
CA ASN A 241 -3.45 12.67 2.40
C ASN A 241 -4.04 13.55 1.27
N ILE A 242 -3.41 13.54 0.09
CA ILE A 242 -3.95 14.22 -1.09
C ILE A 242 -5.20 13.48 -1.57
N PRO A 243 -6.33 14.15 -1.83
CA PRO A 243 -7.51 13.50 -2.35
C PRO A 243 -7.37 13.18 -3.85
N ALA A 244 -6.72 12.05 -4.18
CA ALA A 244 -6.57 11.56 -5.55
C ALA A 244 -7.32 10.23 -5.80
N ASP A 245 -7.67 9.97 -7.06
CA ASP A 245 -8.27 8.72 -7.50
C ASP A 245 -7.19 7.68 -7.89
N VAL A 246 -6.02 8.14 -8.33
CA VAL A 246 -4.86 7.31 -8.69
C VAL A 246 -3.60 7.83 -8.00
N TYR A 247 -2.92 6.95 -7.28
CA TYR A 247 -1.62 7.22 -6.66
C TYR A 247 -0.53 6.54 -7.47
N VAL A 248 0.48 7.30 -7.89
CA VAL A 248 1.60 6.80 -8.67
C VAL A 248 2.88 6.91 -7.87
N ILE A 249 3.56 5.79 -7.65
CA ILE A 249 4.88 5.76 -7.01
C ILE A 249 5.90 5.36 -8.06
N GLN A 250 6.77 6.30 -8.42
CA GLN A 250 7.80 6.14 -9.43
C GLN A 250 9.19 6.11 -8.79
N HIS A 251 10.05 5.24 -9.31
CA HIS A 251 11.47 5.24 -8.94
C HIS A 251 12.38 4.86 -10.11
N CYS A 252 13.60 5.40 -10.11
CA CYS A 252 14.62 5.09 -11.12
C CYS A 252 15.20 3.67 -11.02
N HIS A 253 14.98 2.95 -9.91
CA HIS A 253 15.37 1.56 -9.69
C HIS A 253 14.14 0.70 -9.31
N SER A 254 14.34 -0.58 -9.01
CA SER A 254 13.29 -1.45 -8.43
C SER A 254 12.70 -0.88 -7.14
N ILE A 255 11.40 -1.08 -6.94
CA ILE A 255 10.67 -0.72 -5.72
C ILE A 255 10.54 -1.95 -4.82
N GLU A 256 11.07 -1.89 -3.59
CA GLU A 256 11.05 -3.05 -2.70
C GLU A 256 9.63 -3.44 -2.26
N PRO A 257 9.38 -4.73 -1.93
CA PRO A 257 8.08 -5.19 -1.44
C PRO A 257 7.57 -4.46 -0.19
N SER A 258 8.46 -3.97 0.66
CA SER A 258 8.11 -3.21 1.88
C SER A 258 7.44 -1.88 1.56
N VAL A 259 7.94 -1.16 0.54
CA VAL A 259 7.33 0.08 0.03
C VAL A 259 5.94 -0.22 -0.55
N ARG A 260 5.84 -1.30 -1.32
CA ARG A 260 4.57 -1.71 -1.95
C ARG A 260 3.51 -2.04 -0.91
N ALA A 261 3.86 -2.86 0.08
CA ALA A 261 2.96 -3.23 1.18
C ALA A 261 2.50 -2.02 1.99
N MET A 262 3.38 -1.03 2.22
CA MET A 262 3.03 0.20 2.92
C MET A 262 2.02 1.04 2.13
N ALA A 263 2.25 1.22 0.83
CA ALA A 263 1.32 1.95 -0.04
C ALA A 263 -0.02 1.22 -0.21
N GLU A 264 -0.02 -0.12 -0.32
CA GLU A 264 -1.23 -0.93 -0.36
C GLU A 264 -2.05 -0.79 0.94
N ALA A 265 -1.40 -0.77 2.11
CA ALA A 265 -2.10 -0.58 3.38
C ALA A 265 -2.84 0.79 3.43
N PHE A 266 -2.21 1.85 2.94
CA PHE A 266 -2.84 3.17 2.86
C PHE A 266 -3.94 3.23 1.79
N ALA A 267 -3.75 2.59 0.65
CA ALA A 267 -4.78 2.48 -0.38
C ALA A 267 -6.01 1.71 0.13
N ILE A 268 -5.82 0.63 0.90
CA ILE A 268 -6.93 -0.11 1.53
C ILE A 268 -7.70 0.81 2.47
N ARG A 269 -7.02 1.52 3.37
CA ARG A 269 -7.68 2.48 4.29
C ARG A 269 -8.48 3.52 3.52
N ARG A 270 -7.88 4.13 2.51
CA ARG A 270 -8.53 5.15 1.70
C ARG A 270 -9.76 4.60 0.98
N ASN A 271 -9.67 3.41 0.40
CA ASN A 271 -10.79 2.75 -0.28
C ASN A 271 -12.01 2.49 0.64
N LEU A 272 -11.85 2.55 1.98
CA LEU A 272 -12.99 2.49 2.92
C LEU A 272 -13.85 3.77 2.93
N THR A 273 -13.31 4.89 2.44
CA THR A 273 -13.99 6.19 2.41
C THR A 273 -14.12 6.73 0.99
N ALA A 274 -13.06 6.64 0.19
CA ALA A 274 -12.98 7.13 -1.17
C ALA A 274 -12.19 6.13 -2.04
N PRO A 275 -12.77 5.62 -3.13
CA PRO A 275 -12.07 4.70 -4.01
C PRO A 275 -10.77 5.25 -4.57
N CYS A 276 -9.72 4.43 -4.60
CA CYS A 276 -8.46 4.79 -5.23
C CYS A 276 -7.71 3.58 -5.80
N ARG A 277 -6.87 3.85 -6.81
CA ARG A 277 -5.94 2.89 -7.40
C ARG A 277 -4.49 3.30 -7.14
N LEU A 278 -3.59 2.33 -7.25
CA LEU A 278 -2.17 2.43 -6.98
C LEU A 278 -1.39 1.91 -8.19
N LEU A 279 -0.49 2.72 -8.71
CA LEU A 279 0.36 2.38 -9.84
C LEU A 279 1.81 2.52 -9.42
N PHE A 280 2.62 1.51 -9.75
CA PHE A 280 4.06 1.54 -9.51
C PHE A 280 4.80 1.64 -10.84
N LEU A 281 5.63 2.67 -11.00
CA LEU A 281 6.57 2.79 -12.10
C LEU A 281 7.97 2.53 -11.57
N ASP A 282 8.43 1.28 -11.66
CA ASP A 282 9.81 0.98 -11.26
C ASP A 282 10.82 1.47 -12.30
N GLY A 283 12.11 1.27 -12.06
CA GLY A 283 13.15 1.74 -12.96
C GLY A 283 13.04 1.18 -14.37
N ARG A 284 12.53 -0.05 -14.55
CA ARG A 284 12.37 -0.66 -15.88
C ARG A 284 11.17 -0.07 -16.60
N ASP A 285 10.07 0.16 -15.88
CA ASP A 285 8.90 0.84 -16.46
C ASP A 285 9.24 2.29 -16.82
N THR A 286 9.99 2.98 -15.96
CA THR A 286 10.52 4.32 -16.24
C THR A 286 11.42 4.31 -17.48
N ALA A 287 12.33 3.34 -17.59
CA ALA A 287 13.19 3.18 -18.77
C ALA A 287 12.38 2.99 -20.07
N ARG A 288 11.32 2.16 -20.02
CA ARG A 288 10.44 1.95 -21.17
C ARG A 288 9.70 3.22 -21.55
N LEU A 289 9.20 3.96 -20.56
CA LEU A 289 8.52 5.24 -20.79
C LEU A 289 9.48 6.25 -21.45
N LEU A 290 10.68 6.40 -20.91
CA LEU A 290 11.72 7.27 -21.50
C LEU A 290 12.04 6.86 -22.95
N LYS A 291 12.18 5.55 -23.22
CA LYS A 291 12.44 5.05 -24.56
C LYS A 291 11.30 5.34 -25.54
N ALA A 292 10.06 5.10 -25.12
CA ALA A 292 8.87 5.36 -25.92
C ALA A 292 8.77 6.82 -26.39
N HIS A 293 9.36 7.75 -25.63
CA HIS A 293 9.38 9.18 -25.92
C HIS A 293 10.74 9.71 -26.41
N GLY A 294 11.67 8.83 -26.80
CA GLY A 294 12.97 9.24 -27.36
C GLY A 294 13.92 9.91 -26.38
N LEU A 295 13.69 9.76 -25.07
CA LEU A 295 14.51 10.32 -23.99
C LEU A 295 15.45 9.30 -23.35
N TRP A 296 15.42 8.04 -23.81
CA TRP A 296 16.36 7.02 -23.35
C TRP A 296 17.76 7.26 -23.92
N PRO A 297 18.82 7.27 -23.08
CA PRO A 297 20.18 7.45 -23.57
C PRO A 297 20.62 6.25 -24.42
N GLU A 298 21.03 6.49 -25.67
CA GLU A 298 21.42 5.44 -26.62
C GLU A 298 22.91 5.04 -26.59
N GLN A 299 23.67 5.49 -25.58
CA GLN A 299 25.11 5.22 -25.47
C GLN A 299 25.43 3.79 -25.04
#